data_AF-A0A6B0SZH5-F1
#
_entry.id   AF-A0A6B0SZH5-F1
#
_cell.length_a   1.000
_cell.length_b   1.000
_cell.length_c   1.000
_cell.angle_alpha   90.00
_cell.angle_beta   90.00
_cell.angle_gamma   90.00
#
_symmetry.space_group_name_H-M   'P 1'
#
loop_
_entity.id
_entity.type
_entity.pdbx_description
1 polymer ?
#
loop_
_entity_poly.entity_id
_entity_poly.type
_entity_poly.pdbx_seq_one_letter_code
_entity_poly.pdbx_strand_id
1 'polypeptide(L)'
;MLIAEFTLSTPVLRDALAAAPEVTADLERTVEGDTTRIEFFARGDDLTRFEDALGNDDSVEDVRVLGEGPDFRFYRATLAPETTRRTASHVFADTGARPVSASGDHTGWDFRVQFPDREALAAYRDSCRERNVSFTLHALYERADPRAEADEFGLAGDHGTV
;
A
#
# COMPACT_ATOMS: atom_id res chain seq x y z
N MET A 1 8.28 5.22 15.97
CA MET A 1 7.80 4.57 14.70
C MET A 1 6.36 5.02 14.40
N LEU A 2 6.01 5.21 13.12
CA LEU A 2 4.68 5.65 12.69
C LEU A 2 3.98 4.61 11.81
N ILE A 3 2.65 4.56 11.87
CA ILE A 3 1.81 3.86 10.90
C ILE A 3 0.88 4.89 10.28
N ALA A 4 0.93 5.05 8.96
CA ALA A 4 0.02 5.91 8.22
C ALA A 4 -0.98 5.05 7.43
N GLU A 5 -2.23 5.48 7.42
CA GLU A 5 -3.30 4.97 6.56
C GLU A 5 -3.71 6.07 5.60
N PHE A 6 -3.65 5.81 4.30
CA PHE A 6 -3.90 6.80 3.26
C PHE A 6 -4.40 6.17 1.97
N THR A 7 -5.16 6.92 1.17
CA THR A 7 -5.54 6.51 -0.19
C THR A 7 -4.61 7.16 -1.21
N LEU A 8 -4.25 6.40 -2.25
CA LEU A 8 -3.65 6.90 -3.48
C LEU A 8 -4.64 6.78 -4.63
N SER A 9 -4.82 7.84 -5.42
CA SER A 9 -5.55 7.71 -6.70
C SER A 9 -4.59 7.23 -7.77
N THR A 10 -4.47 5.92 -7.89
CA THR A 10 -3.69 5.24 -8.93
C THR A 10 -4.61 4.73 -10.04
N PRO A 11 -4.13 4.58 -11.29
CA PRO A 11 -4.89 3.89 -12.34
C PRO A 11 -4.84 2.36 -12.24
N VAL A 12 -4.06 1.79 -11.32
CA VAL A 12 -3.91 0.33 -11.16
C VAL A 12 -5.27 -0.34 -10.94
N LEU A 13 -5.63 -1.26 -11.84
CA LEU A 13 -6.88 -2.04 -11.85
C LEU A 13 -8.17 -1.20 -11.89
N ARG A 14 -8.08 0.06 -12.35
CA ARG A 14 -9.19 1.01 -12.25
C ARG A 14 -10.44 0.51 -12.97
N ASP A 15 -10.31 0.08 -14.22
CA ASP A 15 -11.46 -0.31 -15.05
C ASP A 15 -12.01 -1.66 -14.61
N ALA A 16 -11.12 -2.58 -14.20
CA ALA A 16 -11.49 -3.87 -13.65
C ALA A 16 -12.32 -3.73 -12.36
N LEU A 17 -11.84 -2.92 -11.40
CA LEU A 17 -12.53 -2.67 -10.13
C LEU A 17 -13.81 -1.84 -10.34
N ALA A 18 -13.82 -0.89 -11.27
CA ALA A 18 -15.04 -0.14 -11.60
C ALA A 18 -16.12 -1.03 -12.26
N ALA A 19 -15.71 -2.02 -13.06
CA ALA A 19 -16.64 -2.96 -13.66
C ALA A 19 -17.27 -3.89 -12.63
N ALA A 20 -16.54 -4.28 -11.58
CA ALA A 20 -17.02 -5.13 -10.50
C ALA A 20 -16.85 -4.44 -9.14
N PRO A 21 -17.74 -3.50 -8.76
CA PRO A 21 -17.57 -2.66 -7.56
C PRO A 21 -17.64 -3.43 -6.24
N GLU A 22 -18.17 -4.65 -6.27
CA GLU A 22 -18.26 -5.60 -5.14
C GLU A 22 -16.91 -6.32 -4.91
N VAL A 23 -15.98 -6.23 -5.85
CA VAL A 23 -14.68 -6.90 -5.81
C VAL A 23 -13.62 -5.98 -5.20
N THR A 24 -12.87 -6.55 -4.25
CA THR A 24 -11.69 -5.92 -3.66
C THR A 24 -10.43 -6.66 -4.09
N ALA A 25 -9.35 -5.92 -4.35
CA ALA A 25 -8.03 -6.44 -4.67
C ALA A 25 -7.06 -6.22 -3.51
N ASP A 26 -6.61 -7.27 -2.85
CA ASP A 26 -5.61 -7.23 -1.79
C ASP A 26 -4.22 -7.51 -2.37
N LEU A 27 -3.33 -6.52 -2.32
CA LEU A 27 -1.97 -6.61 -2.85
C LEU A 27 -1.08 -7.43 -1.91
N GLU A 28 -0.58 -8.55 -2.40
CA GLU A 28 0.33 -9.44 -1.67
C GLU A 28 1.79 -9.09 -1.93
N ARG A 29 2.12 -8.81 -3.18
CA ARG A 29 3.51 -8.59 -3.59
C ARG A 29 3.61 -7.58 -4.72
N THR A 30 4.64 -6.76 -4.65
CA THR A 30 5.10 -5.94 -5.78
C THR A 30 6.54 -6.31 -6.08
N VAL A 31 6.84 -6.51 -7.36
CA VAL A 31 8.19 -6.73 -7.86
C VAL A 31 8.47 -5.66 -8.89
N GLU A 32 9.47 -4.84 -8.60
CA GLU A 32 9.89 -3.72 -9.44
C GLU A 32 11.03 -4.16 -10.37
N GLY A 33 11.02 -3.64 -11.58
CA GLY A 33 11.99 -3.92 -12.65
C GLY A 33 11.78 -2.95 -13.81
N ASP A 34 12.12 -3.34 -15.04
CA ASP A 34 11.76 -2.55 -16.24
C ASP A 34 10.24 -2.30 -16.34
N THR A 35 9.46 -3.26 -15.87
CA THR A 35 8.00 -3.16 -15.71
C THR A 35 7.61 -3.63 -14.31
N THR A 36 6.70 -2.91 -13.65
CA THR A 36 6.22 -3.31 -12.32
C THR A 36 5.26 -4.49 -12.44
N ARG A 37 5.46 -5.50 -11.61
CA ARG A 37 4.59 -6.65 -11.50
C ARG A 37 3.97 -6.72 -10.12
N ILE A 38 2.66 -6.91 -10.06
CA ILE A 38 1.91 -7.06 -8.83
C ILE A 38 1.31 -8.47 -8.73
N GLU A 39 1.28 -9.01 -7.53
CA GLU A 39 0.53 -10.21 -7.18
C GLU A 39 -0.53 -9.81 -6.16
N PHE A 40 -1.78 -10.16 -6.41
CA PHE A 40 -2.91 -9.74 -5.58
C PHE A 40 -4.02 -10.79 -5.55
N PHE A 41 -4.74 -10.82 -4.44
CA PHE A 41 -5.98 -11.58 -4.31
C PHE A 41 -7.16 -10.70 -4.70
N ALA A 42 -8.03 -11.16 -5.60
CA ALA A 42 -9.34 -10.58 -5.80
C ALA A 42 -10.38 -11.39 -5.00
N ARG A 43 -11.28 -10.69 -4.30
CA ARG A 43 -12.38 -11.28 -3.51
C ARG A 43 -13.65 -10.48 -3.74
N GLY A 44 -14.81 -11.14 -3.74
CA GLY A 44 -16.12 -10.50 -3.89
C GLY A 44 -17.11 -11.33 -4.69
N ASP A 45 -18.35 -10.86 -4.72
CA ASP A 45 -19.41 -11.41 -5.56
C ASP A 45 -19.21 -10.83 -6.98
N ASP A 46 -19.02 -11.68 -7.99
CA ASP A 46 -18.75 -11.32 -9.42
C ASP A 46 -17.28 -11.16 -9.86
N LEU A 47 -16.43 -12.09 -9.41
CA LEU A 47 -15.05 -12.24 -9.89
C LEU A 47 -14.94 -12.51 -11.40
N THR A 48 -15.97 -13.08 -12.02
CA THR A 48 -15.99 -13.31 -13.48
C THR A 48 -16.04 -11.99 -14.24
N ARG A 49 -16.91 -11.06 -13.84
CA ARG A 49 -16.96 -9.73 -14.45
C ARG A 49 -15.67 -8.93 -14.23
N PHE A 50 -15.08 -9.05 -13.05
CA PHE A 50 -13.77 -8.48 -12.77
C PHE A 50 -12.71 -9.02 -13.74
N GLU A 51 -12.64 -10.33 -13.95
CA GLU A 51 -11.64 -10.97 -14.81
C GLU A 51 -11.80 -10.58 -16.30
N ASP A 52 -13.03 -10.53 -16.80
CA ASP A 52 -13.33 -10.04 -18.16
C ASP A 52 -12.88 -8.59 -18.36
N ALA A 53 -13.15 -7.73 -17.37
CA ALA A 53 -12.72 -6.33 -17.43
C ALA A 53 -11.20 -6.19 -17.26
N LEU A 54 -10.58 -7.02 -16.42
CA LEU A 54 -9.14 -7.02 -16.20
C LEU A 54 -8.33 -7.34 -17.46
N GLY A 55 -8.85 -8.23 -18.32
CA GLY A 55 -8.25 -8.51 -19.61
C GLY A 55 -8.26 -7.32 -20.59
N ASN A 56 -9.08 -6.30 -20.33
CA ASN A 56 -9.23 -5.10 -21.13
C ASN A 56 -8.81 -3.81 -20.39
N ASP A 57 -8.24 -3.95 -19.19
CA ASP A 57 -7.85 -2.81 -18.36
C ASP A 57 -6.50 -2.27 -18.83
N ASP A 58 -6.49 -1.03 -19.33
CA ASP A 58 -5.29 -0.37 -19.88
C ASP A 58 -4.17 -0.20 -18.84
N SER A 59 -4.47 -0.37 -17.54
CA SER A 59 -3.45 -0.32 -16.49
C SER A 59 -2.57 -1.57 -16.43
N VAL A 60 -2.97 -2.67 -17.09
CA VAL A 60 -2.30 -3.97 -17.08
C VAL A 60 -1.92 -4.38 -18.52
N GLU A 61 -0.69 -4.85 -18.71
CA GLU A 61 -0.19 -5.34 -20.00
C GLU A 61 -0.39 -6.87 -20.15
N ASP A 62 -0.22 -7.61 -19.05
CA ASP A 62 -0.38 -9.07 -19.02
C ASP A 62 -0.92 -9.49 -17.65
N VAL A 63 -1.90 -10.38 -17.63
CA VAL A 63 -2.45 -10.95 -16.41
C VAL A 63 -2.40 -12.47 -16.47
N ARG A 64 -2.06 -13.09 -15.34
CA ARG A 64 -2.10 -14.55 -15.16
C ARG A 64 -2.76 -14.92 -13.85
N VAL A 65 -3.61 -15.94 -13.89
CA VAL A 65 -4.12 -16.60 -12.68
C VAL A 65 -3.02 -17.51 -12.12
N LEU A 66 -2.65 -17.28 -10.87
CA LEU A 66 -1.71 -18.12 -10.12
C LEU A 66 -2.44 -19.15 -9.25
N GLY A 67 -3.68 -18.88 -8.88
CA GLY A 67 -4.52 -19.79 -8.10
C GLY A 67 -5.96 -19.33 -8.03
N GLU A 68 -6.85 -20.26 -7.75
CA GLU A 68 -8.28 -20.03 -7.60
C GLU A 68 -8.82 -20.77 -6.38
N GLY A 69 -9.82 -20.17 -5.72
CA GLY A 69 -10.58 -20.77 -4.65
C GLY A 69 -12.08 -20.44 -4.80
N PRO A 70 -12.93 -20.95 -3.90
CA PRO A 70 -14.36 -20.65 -3.95
C PRO A 70 -14.66 -19.14 -3.86
N ASP A 71 -13.93 -18.43 -3.00
CA ASP A 71 -14.22 -17.03 -2.66
C ASP A 71 -13.11 -16.06 -3.10
N PHE A 72 -12.10 -16.55 -3.84
CA PHE A 72 -10.98 -15.72 -4.28
C PHE A 72 -10.37 -16.17 -5.60
N ARG A 73 -9.67 -15.23 -6.23
CA ARG A 73 -8.72 -15.50 -7.32
C ARG A 73 -7.39 -14.85 -6.97
N PHE A 74 -6.28 -15.53 -7.24
CA PHE A 74 -4.95 -15.02 -7.03
C PHE A 74 -4.30 -14.74 -8.38
N TYR A 75 -3.97 -13.48 -8.62
CA TYR A 75 -3.47 -13.01 -9.91
C TYR A 75 -2.03 -12.54 -9.80
N ARG A 76 -1.35 -12.58 -10.94
CA ARG A 76 -0.15 -11.83 -11.23
C ARG A 76 -0.40 -10.94 -12.43
N ALA A 77 -0.32 -9.63 -12.23
CA ALA A 77 -0.45 -8.64 -13.29
C ALA A 77 0.89 -7.94 -13.53
N THR A 78 1.24 -7.76 -14.79
CA THR A 78 2.33 -6.89 -15.24
C THR A 78 1.70 -5.55 -15.61
N LEU A 79 2.05 -4.48 -14.91
CA LEU A 79 1.44 -3.17 -15.11
C LEU A 79 1.92 -2.55 -16.43
N ALA A 80 1.05 -1.80 -17.10
CA ALA A 80 1.45 -1.03 -18.26
C ALA A 80 2.57 -0.03 -17.90
N PRO A 81 3.47 0.33 -18.84
CA PRO A 81 4.58 1.25 -18.56
C PRO A 81 4.16 2.61 -18.00
N GLU A 82 3.02 3.14 -18.47
CA GLU A 82 2.48 4.42 -17.99
C GLU A 82 1.96 4.31 -16.55
N THR A 83 1.32 3.18 -16.22
CA THR A 83 0.87 2.85 -14.85
C THR A 83 2.06 2.64 -13.92
N THR A 84 3.09 1.93 -14.37
CA THR A 84 4.34 1.70 -13.63
C THR A 84 4.99 3.01 -13.19
N ARG A 85 5.02 4.03 -14.06
CA ARG A 85 5.56 5.36 -13.71
C ARG A 85 4.76 6.11 -12.65
N ARG A 86 3.48 5.76 -12.49
CA ARG A 86 2.55 6.37 -11.53
C ARG A 86 2.46 5.59 -10.21
N THR A 87 3.03 4.39 -10.14
CA THR A 87 3.20 3.68 -8.86
C THR A 87 4.33 4.29 -8.04
N ALA A 88 4.01 4.77 -6.84
CA ALA A 88 4.98 5.33 -5.89
C ALA A 88 5.68 4.25 -5.03
N SER A 89 5.63 2.98 -5.46
CA SER A 89 6.17 1.83 -4.71
C SER A 89 7.68 1.91 -4.48
N HIS A 90 8.44 2.43 -5.45
CA HIS A 90 9.89 2.61 -5.38
C HIS A 90 10.34 3.43 -4.16
N VAL A 91 9.47 4.33 -3.69
CA VAL A 91 9.78 5.27 -2.61
C VAL A 91 9.78 4.59 -1.24
N PHE A 92 9.09 3.44 -1.11
CA PHE A 92 9.11 2.69 0.15
C PHE A 92 10.52 2.23 0.50
N ALA A 93 11.28 1.76 -0.48
CA ALA A 93 12.65 1.27 -0.28
C ALA A 93 13.61 2.40 0.14
N ASP A 94 13.53 3.58 -0.50
CA ASP A 94 14.42 4.72 -0.22
C ASP A 94 14.16 5.39 1.14
N THR A 95 12.90 5.37 1.61
CA THR A 95 12.49 6.04 2.86
C THR A 95 12.55 5.12 4.09
N GLY A 96 12.95 3.86 3.92
CA GLY A 96 12.88 2.84 4.98
C GLY A 96 11.43 2.50 5.39
N ALA A 97 10.45 2.87 4.57
CA ALA A 97 9.05 2.60 4.83
C ALA A 97 8.73 1.14 4.49
N ARG A 98 7.84 0.55 5.28
CA ARG A 98 7.42 -0.85 5.12
C ARG A 98 5.93 -0.93 4.85
N PRO A 99 5.48 -1.41 3.68
CA PRO A 99 4.07 -1.66 3.44
C PRO A 99 3.57 -2.74 4.40
N VAL A 100 2.45 -2.46 5.05
CA VAL A 100 1.74 -3.41 5.95
C VAL A 100 0.63 -4.11 5.19
N SER A 101 -0.16 -3.34 4.44
CA SER A 101 -1.21 -3.85 3.56
C SER A 101 -1.53 -2.80 2.50
N ALA A 102 -2.02 -3.25 1.36
CA ALA A 102 -2.65 -2.39 0.37
C ALA A 102 -3.85 -3.11 -0.24
N SER A 103 -4.98 -2.42 -0.32
CA SER A 103 -6.24 -2.93 -0.85
C SER A 103 -6.84 -1.94 -1.82
N GLY A 104 -7.33 -2.42 -2.96
CA GLY A 104 -7.98 -1.62 -3.99
C GLY A 104 -9.45 -1.99 -4.14
N ASP A 105 -10.27 -0.98 -4.37
CA ASP A 105 -11.66 -1.11 -4.81
C ASP A 105 -11.97 -0.08 -5.91
N HIS A 106 -13.24 0.02 -6.31
CA HIS A 106 -13.70 0.92 -7.37
C HIS A 106 -13.48 2.43 -7.06
N THR A 107 -13.18 2.79 -5.82
CA THR A 107 -12.92 4.17 -5.36
C THR A 107 -11.43 4.53 -5.34
N GLY A 108 -10.55 3.53 -5.22
CA GLY A 108 -9.11 3.75 -5.20
C GLY A 108 -8.34 2.66 -4.45
N TRP A 109 -7.10 2.99 -4.09
CA TRP A 109 -6.23 2.09 -3.33
C TRP A 109 -5.90 2.67 -1.98
N ASP A 110 -6.26 1.93 -0.94
CA ASP A 110 -5.92 2.21 0.45
C ASP A 110 -4.64 1.49 0.83
N PHE A 111 -3.75 2.24 1.47
CA PHE A 111 -2.45 1.77 1.92
C PHE A 111 -2.33 1.95 3.41
N ARG A 112 -1.78 0.93 4.06
CA ARG A 112 -1.27 1.00 5.42
C ARG A 112 0.22 0.78 5.38
N VAL A 113 0.99 1.77 5.83
CA VAL A 113 2.45 1.75 5.71
C VAL A 113 3.09 2.17 7.03
N GLN A 114 4.10 1.43 7.45
CA GLN A 114 4.98 1.79 8.56
C GLN A 114 6.07 2.71 8.06
N PHE A 115 6.20 3.87 8.68
CA PHE A 115 7.29 4.81 8.44
C PHE A 115 8.19 4.87 9.69
N PRO A 116 9.50 5.06 9.51
CA PRO A 116 10.40 5.23 10.64
C PRO A 116 10.02 6.46 11.48
N ASP A 117 9.75 7.58 10.81
CA ASP A 117 9.50 8.90 11.40
C ASP A 117 8.67 9.80 10.46
N ARG A 118 8.39 11.03 10.91
CA ARG A 118 7.55 11.99 10.18
C ARG A 118 8.23 12.57 8.94
N GLU A 119 9.57 12.65 8.91
CA GLU A 119 10.31 13.12 7.74
C GLU A 119 10.21 12.11 6.60
N ALA A 120 10.31 10.82 6.90
CA ALA A 120 10.10 9.76 5.90
C ALA A 120 8.69 9.79 5.29
N LEU A 121 7.64 10.00 6.11
CA LEU A 121 6.28 10.17 5.62
C LEU A 121 6.13 11.43 4.75
N ALA A 122 6.76 12.54 5.15
CA ALA A 122 6.72 13.78 4.38
C ALA A 122 7.41 13.61 3.01
N ALA A 123 8.59 12.99 2.98
CA ALA A 123 9.31 12.67 1.75
C ALA A 123 8.49 11.77 0.81
N TYR A 124 7.79 10.77 1.37
CA TYR A 124 6.89 9.93 0.59
C TYR A 124 5.73 10.71 -0.04
N ARG A 125 5.08 11.58 0.74
CA ARG A 125 3.99 12.45 0.26
C ARG A 125 4.47 13.41 -0.82
N ASP A 126 5.64 14.02 -0.66
CA ASP A 126 6.21 14.93 -1.66
C ASP A 126 6.51 14.19 -2.97
N SER A 127 7.06 12.99 -2.88
CA SER A 127 7.34 12.12 -4.03
C SER A 127 6.08 11.72 -4.81
N CYS A 128 4.96 11.48 -4.10
CA CYS A 128 3.65 11.25 -4.70
C CYS A 128 3.17 12.49 -5.47
N ARG A 129 3.30 13.68 -4.87
CA ARG A 129 2.92 14.95 -5.49
C ARG A 129 3.73 15.24 -6.76
N GLU A 130 5.04 14.98 -6.75
CA GLU A 130 5.91 15.14 -7.94
C GLU A 130 5.49 14.24 -9.11
N ARG A 131 4.89 13.09 -8.82
CA ARG A 131 4.37 12.13 -9.82
C ARG A 131 2.91 12.37 -10.20
N ASN A 132 2.29 13.46 -9.72
CA ASN A 132 0.87 13.75 -9.90
C ASN A 132 -0.05 12.64 -9.36
N VAL A 133 0.39 11.98 -8.28
CA VAL A 133 -0.42 11.00 -7.55
C VAL A 133 -1.05 11.72 -6.35
N SER A 134 -2.38 11.76 -6.31
CA SER A 134 -3.10 12.31 -5.14
C SER A 134 -2.90 11.39 -3.94
N PHE A 135 -2.49 12.01 -2.84
CA PHE A 135 -2.27 11.37 -1.55
C PHE A 135 -3.25 11.98 -0.54
N THR A 136 -4.09 11.13 0.06
CA THR A 136 -5.06 11.55 1.09
C THR A 136 -4.78 10.78 2.36
N LEU A 137 -4.24 11.45 3.38
CA LEU A 137 -3.99 10.86 4.69
C LEU A 137 -5.30 10.76 5.48
N HIS A 138 -5.59 9.56 5.99
CA HIS A 138 -6.78 9.30 6.81
C HIS A 138 -6.45 9.21 8.28
N ALA A 139 -5.39 8.45 8.60
CA ALA A 139 -4.97 8.26 9.98
C ALA A 139 -3.45 8.17 10.09
N LEU A 140 -2.95 8.62 11.24
CA LEU A 140 -1.55 8.50 11.62
C LEU A 140 -1.49 8.02 13.06
N TYR A 141 -0.91 6.85 13.27
CA TYR A 141 -0.71 6.27 14.59
C TYR A 141 0.77 6.35 14.94
N GLU A 142 1.06 6.91 16.11
CA GLU A 142 2.41 6.96 16.66
C GLU A 142 2.54 5.85 17.69
N ARG A 143 3.47 4.92 17.45
CA ARG A 143 3.82 3.92 18.45
C ARG A 143 4.88 4.55 19.33
N ALA A 144 4.50 4.87 20.57
CA ALA A 144 5.47 5.28 21.59
C ALA A 144 6.54 4.19 21.69
N ASP A 145 7.80 4.56 21.51
CA ASP A 145 8.92 3.68 21.74
C ASP A 145 8.94 3.31 23.24
N PRO A 146 8.77 2.03 23.63
CA PRO A 146 8.79 1.64 25.05
C PRO A 146 10.18 1.84 25.70
N ARG A 147 11.17 2.31 24.95
CA ARG A 147 12.49 2.73 25.46
C ARG A 147 12.54 4.19 25.90
N ALA A 148 11.60 5.05 25.45
CA ALA A 148 11.57 6.44 25.87
C ALA A 148 11.07 6.62 27.31
N GLU A 149 10.33 5.62 27.82
CA GLU A 149 9.77 5.59 29.17
C GLU A 149 10.73 5.00 30.23
N ALA A 150 11.90 4.49 29.80
CA ALA A 150 12.94 4.00 30.72
C ALA A 150 13.96 5.08 31.15
N ASP A 151 13.91 6.28 30.56
CA ASP A 151 14.82 7.40 30.88
C ASP A 151 14.18 8.43 31.83
N GLU A 152 12.89 8.29 32.17
CA GLU A 152 12.15 9.16 33.11
C GLU A 152 11.89 8.49 34.47
N PHE A 153 12.76 7.57 34.90
CA PHE A 153 12.92 7.28 36.33
C PHE A 153 14.35 7.59 36.74
N GLY A 154 14.65 8.89 36.73
CA GLY A 154 15.76 9.44 37.51
C GLY A 154 15.56 9.07 38.97
N LEU A 155 16.26 8.03 39.41
CA LEU A 155 16.40 7.68 40.82
C LEU A 155 17.14 8.83 41.50
N ALA A 156 16.36 9.80 42.01
CA ALA A 156 16.85 10.73 43.02
C ALA A 156 17.25 9.89 44.24
N GLY A 157 18.55 9.84 44.50
CA GLY A 157 19.08 9.26 45.72
C GLY A 157 18.52 9.96 46.94
N ASP A 158 18.22 9.20 47.98
CA ASP A 158 18.09 9.72 49.33
C ASP A 158 19.25 9.18 50.16
N HIS A 159 20.18 10.08 50.45
CA HIS A 159 21.18 9.93 51.50
C HIS A 159 20.50 10.26 52.84
N GLY A 160 20.29 9.25 53.69
CA GLY A 160 19.80 9.45 55.06
C GLY A 160 20.60 8.63 56.07
N THR A 161 21.61 9.26 56.67
CA THR A 161 22.34 8.78 57.85
C THR A 161 21.46 8.83 59.09
N VAL A 162 21.37 7.73 59.85
CA VAL A 162 21.72 7.66 61.28
C VAL A 162 21.94 6.22 61.72
#